data_AF-X5GI91-F1
#
_entry.id   AF-X5GI91-F1
#
_cell.length_a   1.000
_cell.length_b   1.000
_cell.length_c   1.000
_cell.angle_alpha   90.00
_cell.angle_beta   90.00
_cell.angle_gamma   90.00
#
_symmetry.space_group_name_H-M   'P 1'
#
loop_
_entity.id
_entity.type
_entity.pdbx_description
1 polymer ?
#
loop_
_entity_poly.entity_id
_entity_poly.type
_entity_poly.pdbx_seq_one_letter_code
_entity_poly.pdbx_strand_id
1 'polypeptide(L)' 'MSSNYNSRLLVPEVMVNNSSYDVIRHRQTYKDMLKDKVILDLINNML' A
#
# COMPACT_ATOMS: atom_id res chain seq x y z
N MET A 1 7.85 6.80 -10.72
CA MET A 1 6.81 7.52 -9.94
C MET A 1 5.54 6.67 -9.85
N SER A 2 5.57 5.56 -9.11
CA SER A 2 4.36 4.74 -8.87
C SER A 2 3.45 5.40 -7.83
N SER A 3 2.14 5.26 -7.95
CA SER A 3 1.16 5.81 -7.01
C SER A 3 -0.01 4.84 -6.77
N ASN A 4 -0.79 5.10 -5.72
CA ASN A 4 -2.03 4.38 -5.43
C ASN A 4 -3.26 4.98 -6.15
N TYR A 5 -3.06 5.61 -7.32
CA TYR A 5 -4.18 6.16 -8.09
C TYR A 5 -5.23 5.07 -8.38
N ASN A 6 -6.51 5.44 -8.32
CA ASN A 6 -7.64 4.50 -8.37
C ASN A 6 -7.62 3.42 -7.27
N SER A 7 -7.05 3.75 -6.11
CA SER A 7 -6.91 2.80 -4.99
C SER A 7 -6.22 1.50 -5.38
N ARG A 8 -5.37 1.54 -6.42
CA ARG A 8 -4.59 0.38 -6.86
C ARG A 8 -3.42 0.18 -5.91
N LEU A 9 -3.20 -1.07 -5.51
CA LEU A 9 -2.03 -1.44 -4.71
C LEU A 9 -0.76 -1.19 -5.52
N LEU A 10 0.29 -0.71 -4.85
CA LEU A 10 1.60 -0.60 -5.48
C LEU A 10 2.09 -1.97 -5.94
N VAL A 11 2.57 -2.01 -7.19
CA VAL A 11 3.13 -3.23 -7.78
C VAL A 11 4.40 -3.67 -7.05
N PRO A 12 4.68 -4.98 -6.96
CA PRO A 12 5.93 -5.45 -6.41
C PRO A 12 7.10 -5.13 -7.35
N GLU A 13 8.30 -5.11 -6.79
CA GLU A 13 9.56 -4.98 -7.54
C GLU A 13 10.41 -6.22 -7.25
N VAL A 14 11.02 -6.77 -8.30
CA VAL A 14 11.81 -7.99 -8.26
C VAL A 14 13.22 -7.68 -8.73
N MET A 15 14.21 -8.10 -7.96
CA MET A 15 15.61 -8.10 -8.36
C MET A 15 15.98 -9.49 -8.85
N VAL A 16 16.52 -9.57 -10.07
CA VAL A 16 17.06 -10.81 -10.63
C VAL A 16 18.58 -10.74 -10.53
N ASN A 17 19.19 -11.82 -10.04
CA ASN A 17 20.64 -11.97 -9.97
C ASN A 17 21.04 -13.38 -10.42
N ASN A 18 21.66 -13.46 -11.60
CA ASN A 18 22.02 -14.71 -12.26
C ASN A 18 20.81 -15.67 -12.38
N SER A 19 20.87 -16.82 -11.72
CA SER A 19 19.82 -17.85 -11.70
C SER A 19 18.83 -17.72 -10.54
N SER A 20 18.88 -16.61 -9.79
CA SER A 20 18.03 -16.36 -8.62
C SER A 20 17.24 -15.05 -8.76
N TYR A 21 16.14 -14.94 -8.02
CA TYR A 21 15.37 -13.71 -7.91
C TYR A 21 14.94 -13.48 -6.47
N ASP A 22 14.72 -12.21 -6.12
CA ASP A 22 14.16 -11.80 -4.84
C ASP A 22 13.17 -10.65 -5.01
N VAL A 23 12.13 -10.61 -4.17
CA VAL A 23 11.12 -9.55 -4.16
C VAL A 23 11.60 -8.43 -3.24
N ILE A 24 12.32 -7.47 -3.81
CA ILE A 24 12.93 -6.35 -3.05
C ILE A 24 11.91 -5.30 -2.60
N ARG A 25 10.73 -5.26 -3.23
CA ARG A 25 9.59 -4.48 -2.76
C ARG A 25 8.33 -5.33 -2.86
N HIS A 26 7.79 -5.72 -1.72
CA HIS A 26 6.55 -6.50 -1.69
C HIS A 26 5.36 -5.67 -2.18
N ARG A 27 4.38 -6.38 -2.75
CA ARG A 27 3.08 -5.78 -3.07
C ARG A 27 2.43 -5.31 -1.78
N GLN A 28 1.93 -4.09 -1.80
CA GLN A 28 1.19 -3.50 -0.70
C GLN A 28 -0.11 -4.28 -0.40
N THR A 29 -0.52 -4.38 0.86
CA THR A 29 -1.89 -4.82 1.24
C THR A 29 -2.84 -3.62 1.33
N TYR A 30 -4.16 -3.85 1.36
CA TYR A 30 -5.10 -2.75 1.61
C TYR A 30 -4.86 -2.06 2.96
N LYS A 31 -4.45 -2.82 3.99
CA LYS A 31 -4.11 -2.27 5.30
C LYS A 31 -2.93 -1.31 5.21
N ASP A 32 -1.88 -1.67 4.48
CA ASP A 32 -0.72 -0.79 4.28
C ASP A 32 -1.07 0.49 3.52
N MET A 33 -2.05 0.43 2.60
CA MET A 33 -2.54 1.60 1.85
C MET A 33 -3.31 2.58 2.72
N LEU A 34 -4.01 2.06 3.74
CA LEU A 34 -4.83 2.85 4.65
C LEU A 34 -4.10 3.19 5.96
N LYS A 35 -2.86 2.74 6.16
CA LYS A 35 -2.18 2.80 7.47
C LYS A 35 -2.10 4.22 8.07
N ASP A 36 -1.94 5.23 7.23
CA ASP A 36 -1.77 6.63 7.63
C ASP A 36 -3.09 7.43 7.49
N LYS A 37 -4.21 6.75 7.28
CA LYS A 37 -5.53 7.39 7.18
C LYS A 37 -6.20 7.40 8.55
N VAL A 38 -6.82 8.53 8.86
CA VAL A 38 -7.58 8.73 10.09
C VAL A 38 -9.01 9.05 9.70
N ILE A 39 -9.96 8.37 10.35
CA ILE A 39 -11.37 8.74 10.29
C ILE A 39 -11.61 9.75 11.40
N LEU A 40 -12.13 10.92 11.05
CA LEU A 40 -12.53 11.90 12.05
C LEU A 40 -13.91 11.54 12.61
N ASP A 41 -14.00 11.42 13.93
CA ASP A 41 -15.19 10.93 14.59
C ASP A 41 -16.16 12.07 14.96
N LEU A 42 -16.67 12.76 13.92
CA LEU A 42 -17.62 13.87 14.10
C LEU A 42 -19.06 13.39 14.32
N ILE A 43 -19.39 12.18 13.86
CA ILE A 43 -20.76 11.66 13.90
C ILE A 43 -21.14 11.20 15.32
N ASN A 44 -20.18 10.73 16.12
CA ASN A 44 -20.42 10.28 17.49
C ASN A 44 -20.55 11.43 18.52
N ASN A 45 -20.25 12.68 18.15
CA ASN A 45 -20.36 13.87 19.01
C ASN A 45 -21.54 14.80 18.64
N MET A 46 -22.42 14.38 17.72
CA MET A 46 -23.60 15.14 17.28
C MET A 46 -24.94 14.53 17.74
N LEU A 47 -24.90 13.59 18.68
CA LEU A 47 -26.04 13.10 19.47
C LEU A 47 -25.74 13.31 20.96
#